data_AF-A3JL46-F1
#
_entry.id   AF-A3JL46-F1
#
_cell.length_a   1.000
_cell.length_b   1.000
_cell.length_c   1.000
_cell.angle_alpha   90.00
_cell.angle_beta   90.00
_cell.angle_gamma   90.00
#
_symmetry.space_group_name_H-M   'P 1'
#
loop_
_entity.id
_entity.type
_entity.pdbx_description
1 polymer ?
#
loop_
_entity_poly.entity_id
_entity_poly.type
_entity_poly.pdbx_seq_one_letter_code
_entity_poly.pdbx_strand_id
1 'polypeptide(L)'
;MAELTRLQASLWSFAWSQNGLVEIDDISLVEPVALDQFSSAPNVCDHFRYNKPRDKRSLPRNYRTRKDPFEKVWNEIQLKLELQPESYAREIIEWLSEKHPGQYTNSQVRTLQRRINEWRLRDQSYQTKMTQLMSG
;
A
#
# COMPACT_ATOMS: atom_id res chain seq x y z
N MET A 1 19.34 25.73 -3.78
CA MET A 1 17.87 25.56 -3.66
C MET A 1 17.30 24.59 -4.69
N ALA A 2 17.69 24.66 -5.97
CA ALA A 2 17.18 23.74 -7.02
C ALA A 2 17.65 22.27 -6.89
N GLU A 3 18.81 22.02 -6.27
CA GLU A 3 19.29 20.64 -6.06
C GLU A 3 18.52 19.92 -4.95
N LEU A 4 18.14 20.62 -3.88
CA LEU A 4 17.34 20.05 -2.80
C LEU A 4 15.95 19.66 -3.28
N THR A 5 15.31 20.50 -4.11
CA THR A 5 13.99 20.17 -4.69
C THR A 5 14.07 18.98 -5.64
N ARG A 6 15.15 18.85 -6.41
CA ARG A 6 15.39 17.69 -7.29
C ARG A 6 15.60 16.40 -6.51
N LEU A 7 16.37 16.46 -5.43
CA LEU A 7 16.62 15.32 -4.55
C LEU A 7 15.35 14.90 -3.79
N GLN A 8 14.54 15.86 -3.35
CA GLN A 8 13.26 15.58 -2.71
C GLN A 8 12.27 14.96 -3.71
N ALA A 9 12.16 15.47 -4.94
CA ALA A 9 11.30 14.89 -5.98
C ALA A 9 11.74 13.45 -6.34
N SER A 10 13.04 13.20 -6.42
CA SER A 10 13.62 11.85 -6.60
C SER A 10 13.23 10.91 -5.47
N LEU A 11 13.38 11.33 -4.21
CA LEU A 11 13.00 10.54 -3.05
C LEU A 11 11.49 10.27 -2.97
N TRP A 12 10.66 11.24 -3.34
CA TRP A 12 9.21 11.09 -3.40
C TRP A 12 8.76 10.12 -4.50
N SER A 13 9.42 10.12 -5.66
CA SER A 13 9.19 9.13 -6.72
C SER A 13 9.62 7.72 -6.30
N PHE A 14 10.71 7.61 -5.55
CA PHE A 14 11.29 6.36 -5.06
C PHE A 14 10.44 5.71 -3.96
N ALA A 15 9.98 6.50 -2.98
CA ALA A 15 9.20 6.01 -1.84
C ALA A 15 7.79 5.51 -2.23
N TRP A 16 7.25 5.95 -3.36
CA TRP A 16 5.92 5.54 -3.84
C TRP A 16 5.94 4.51 -4.97
N SER A 17 7.12 4.16 -5.49
CA SER A 17 7.31 3.03 -6.39
C SER A 17 7.01 1.74 -5.65
N GLN A 18 5.88 1.10 -5.97
CA GLN A 18 5.38 -0.11 -5.31
C GLN A 18 6.30 -1.34 -5.44
N ASN A 19 7.42 -1.27 -6.17
CA ASN A 19 8.44 -2.31 -6.21
C ASN A 19 9.82 -1.67 -6.23
N GLY A 20 10.51 -1.65 -5.09
CA GLY A 20 11.89 -1.18 -4.97
C GLY A 20 12.87 -2.13 -5.66
N LEU A 21 12.86 -2.16 -6.99
CA LEU A 21 13.95 -2.72 -7.79
C LEU A 21 14.87 -1.57 -8.16
N VAL A 22 16.01 -1.54 -7.49
CA VAL A 22 17.18 -0.79 -7.92
C VAL A 22 17.87 -1.68 -8.96
N GLU A 23 17.88 -1.27 -10.22
CA GLU A 23 18.97 -1.71 -11.10
C GLU A 23 20.20 -0.91 -10.66
N ILE A 24 21.05 -1.57 -9.88
CA ILE A 24 22.34 -1.01 -9.46
C ILE A 24 23.27 -1.16 -10.66
N ASP A 25 23.07 -0.30 -11.66
CA ASP A 25 23.94 -0.20 -12.82
C ASP A 25 24.93 0.95 -12.63
N ASP A 26 25.66 0.97 -11.51
CA ASP A 26 26.82 1.84 -11.32
C ASP A 26 27.67 1.38 -10.12
N ILE A 27 28.32 0.23 -10.25
CA ILE A 27 29.56 -0.07 -9.53
C ILE A 27 30.57 -0.59 -10.56
N SER A 28 31.13 0.33 -11.35
CA SER A 28 32.37 0.07 -12.07
C SER A 28 33.55 0.31 -11.12
N LEU A 29 34.40 -0.72 -10.99
CA LEU A 29 35.73 -0.75 -10.35
C LEU A 29 35.81 -1.21 -8.88
N VAL A 30 35.59 -2.51 -8.65
CA VAL A 30 36.40 -3.27 -7.66
C VAL A 30 36.77 -4.61 -8.28
N GLU A 31 38.07 -4.91 -8.28
CA GLU A 31 38.69 -6.11 -8.84
C GLU A 31 38.07 -7.42 -8.33
N PRO A 32 38.00 -8.49 -9.15
CA PRO A 32 37.49 -9.78 -8.71
C PRO A 32 38.48 -10.45 -7.75
N VAL A 33 38.31 -10.20 -6.45
CA VAL A 33 38.97 -10.98 -5.40
C VAL A 33 38.37 -12.38 -5.41
N ALA A 34 39.20 -13.37 -5.73
CA ALA A 34 38.85 -14.79 -5.70
C ALA A 34 38.39 -15.20 -4.28
N LEU A 35 37.09 -15.50 -4.15
CA LEU A 35 36.46 -15.94 -2.91
C LEU A 35 36.05 -17.41 -3.04
N ASP A 36 37.05 -18.29 -3.11
CA ASP A 36 36.88 -19.74 -3.26
C ASP A 36 37.23 -20.51 -1.96
N GLN A 37 37.06 -19.91 -0.77
CA GLN A 37 37.50 -20.52 0.50
C GLN A 37 36.59 -20.31 1.73
N PHE A 38 35.28 -20.14 1.54
CA PHE A 38 34.31 -20.34 2.64
C PHE A 38 33.38 -21.51 2.34
N SER A 39 33.98 -22.68 2.08
CA SER A 39 33.29 -23.96 2.23
C SER A 39 33.07 -24.23 3.73
N SER A 40 32.01 -23.65 4.29
CA SER A 40 31.33 -24.25 5.42
C SER A 40 29.87 -24.29 5.06
N ALA A 41 29.39 -25.49 4.74
CA ALA A 41 28.03 -25.74 4.30
C ALA A 41 27.01 -25.05 5.23
N PRO A 42 25.89 -24.53 4.71
CA PRO A 42 24.92 -23.83 5.52
C PRO A 42 24.31 -24.77 6.55
N ASN A 43 24.62 -24.57 7.83
CA ASN A 43 23.79 -25.03 8.95
C ASN A 43 22.51 -24.17 8.99
N VAL A 44 21.73 -24.19 7.92
CA VAL A 44 20.39 -23.62 7.90
C VAL A 44 19.45 -24.80 8.08
N CYS A 45 19.01 -25.01 9.32
CA CYS A 45 17.87 -25.86 9.60
C CYS A 45 16.62 -25.22 8.97
N ASP A 46 16.35 -25.56 7.71
CA ASP A 46 15.30 -24.98 6.88
C ASP A 46 13.91 -25.58 7.22
N HIS A 47 13.63 -25.82 8.51
CA HIS A 47 12.43 -26.53 8.96
C HIS A 47 11.14 -25.71 8.80
N PHE A 48 11.25 -24.38 8.66
CA PHE A 48 10.10 -23.47 8.58
C PHE A 48 9.71 -23.02 7.16
N ARG A 49 10.42 -23.45 6.12
CA ARG A 49 10.10 -23.09 4.72
C ARG A 49 9.23 -24.12 4.01
N TYR A 50 8.31 -24.76 4.73
CA TYR A 50 7.24 -25.53 4.07
C TYR A 50 6.18 -24.57 3.51
N ASN A 51 6.43 -24.07 2.31
CA ASN A 51 5.37 -23.47 1.50
C ASN A 51 4.54 -24.60 0.91
N LYS A 52 3.40 -24.92 1.54
CA LYS A 52 2.46 -25.91 1.02
C LYS A 52 2.15 -25.59 -0.45
N PRO A 53 2.43 -26.49 -1.40
CA PRO A 53 2.15 -26.24 -2.80
C PRO A 53 0.65 -25.98 -2.98
N ARG A 54 0.31 -24.86 -3.64
CA ARG A 54 -1.08 -24.52 -3.93
C ARG A 54 -1.67 -25.59 -4.85
N ASP A 55 -2.76 -26.22 -4.42
CA ASP A 55 -3.47 -27.19 -5.24
C ASP A 55 -4.03 -26.51 -6.49
N LYS A 56 -3.48 -26.84 -7.66
CA LYS A 56 -3.87 -26.28 -8.96
C LYS A 56 -5.25 -26.76 -9.41
N ARG A 57 -5.81 -27.79 -8.77
CA ARG A 57 -7.17 -28.32 -9.03
C ARG A 57 -8.25 -27.60 -8.23
N SER A 58 -7.86 -26.81 -7.22
CA SER A 58 -8.80 -26.05 -6.42
C SER A 58 -9.27 -24.83 -7.20
N LEU A 59 -10.54 -24.83 -7.59
CA LEU A 59 -11.20 -23.67 -8.17
C LEU A 59 -11.04 -22.45 -7.23
N PRO A 60 -10.83 -21.24 -7.76
CA PRO A 60 -10.81 -20.04 -6.94
C PRO A 60 -12.12 -19.94 -6.16
N ARG A 61 -12.01 -19.73 -4.84
CA ARG A 61 -13.18 -19.60 -3.95
C ARG A 61 -13.98 -18.36 -4.38
N ASN A 62 -15.19 -18.58 -4.90
CA ASN A 62 -16.09 -17.52 -5.41
C ASN A 62 -17.09 -17.01 -4.37
N TYR A 63 -16.92 -17.29 -3.07
CA TYR A 63 -17.86 -16.74 -2.10
C TYR A 63 -17.47 -15.31 -1.71
N ARG A 64 -18.31 -14.37 -2.12
CA ARG A 64 -18.58 -13.15 -1.35
C ARG A 64 -19.94 -13.33 -0.70
N THR A 65 -19.98 -13.93 0.48
CA THR A 65 -21.26 -14.24 1.16
C THR A 65 -21.99 -12.97 1.63
N ARG A 66 -21.31 -11.82 1.68
CA ARG A 66 -21.89 -10.56 2.17
C ARG A 66 -21.59 -9.41 1.21
N LYS A 67 -22.62 -8.59 0.98
CA LYS A 67 -22.49 -7.27 0.34
C LYS A 67 -21.63 -6.37 1.22
N ASP A 68 -20.94 -5.41 0.60
CA ASP A 68 -20.12 -4.47 1.33
C ASP A 68 -21.01 -3.55 2.19
N PRO A 69 -20.76 -3.42 3.51
CA PRO A 69 -21.57 -2.56 4.37
C PRO A 69 -21.58 -1.09 3.93
N PHE A 70 -20.53 -0.62 3.24
CA PHE A 70 -20.39 0.78 2.82
C PHE A 70 -20.90 1.06 1.41
N GLU A 71 -21.46 0.07 0.69
CA GLU A 71 -21.89 0.24 -0.71
C GLU A 71 -22.86 1.42 -0.90
N LYS A 72 -23.81 1.60 0.02
CA LYS A 72 -24.83 2.66 -0.07
C LYS A 72 -24.28 4.06 0.23
N VAL A 73 -23.32 4.17 1.13
CA VAL A 73 -22.73 5.45 1.59
C VAL A 73 -21.43 5.80 0.86
N TRP A 74 -20.96 4.93 -0.03
CA TRP A 74 -19.66 5.08 -0.69
C TRP A 74 -19.54 6.40 -1.46
N ASN A 75 -20.57 6.80 -2.18
CA ASN A 75 -20.56 8.07 -2.93
C ASN A 75 -20.33 9.28 -2.01
N GLU A 76 -20.87 9.25 -0.79
CA GLU A 76 -20.68 10.32 0.19
C GLU A 76 -19.25 10.32 0.75
N ILE A 77 -18.70 9.12 0.99
CA ILE A 77 -17.32 8.94 1.44
C ILE A 77 -16.35 9.45 0.38
N GLN A 78 -16.61 9.18 -0.90
CA GLN A 78 -15.79 9.69 -2.01
C GLN A 78 -15.79 11.21 -2.04
N LEU A 79 -16.97 11.84 -1.95
CA LEU A 79 -17.08 13.29 -1.93
C LEU A 79 -16.33 13.89 -0.73
N LYS A 80 -16.41 13.25 0.45
CA LYS A 80 -15.66 13.66 1.64
C LYS A 80 -14.14 13.57 1.40
N LEU A 81 -13.67 12.49 0.80
CA LEU A 81 -12.24 12.29 0.45
C LEU A 81 -11.75 13.23 -0.66
N GLU A 82 -12.63 13.66 -1.55
CA GLU A 82 -12.28 14.62 -2.60
C GLU A 82 -12.11 16.05 -2.06
N LEU A 83 -12.93 16.42 -1.07
CA LEU A 83 -12.86 17.68 -0.35
C LEU A 83 -11.70 17.71 0.65
N GLN A 84 -11.49 16.59 1.35
CA GLN A 84 -10.49 16.42 2.41
C GLN A 84 -9.64 15.17 2.12
N PRO A 85 -8.64 15.28 1.23
CA PRO A 85 -7.81 14.14 0.85
C PRO A 85 -6.97 13.58 2.00
N GLU A 86 -6.71 14.37 3.04
CA GLU A 86 -5.99 14.00 4.26
C GLU A 86 -6.82 13.16 5.24
N SER A 87 -8.14 13.07 5.08
CA SER A 87 -9.02 12.41 6.04
C SER A 87 -8.67 10.94 6.26
N TYR A 88 -8.69 10.53 7.52
CA TYR A 88 -8.47 9.15 7.93
C TYR A 88 -9.77 8.34 7.96
N ALA A 89 -9.67 7.03 7.69
CA ALA A 89 -10.83 6.14 7.74
C ALA A 89 -11.56 6.14 9.09
N ARG A 90 -10.84 6.39 10.19
CA ARG A 90 -11.45 6.50 11.53
C ARG A 90 -12.36 7.72 11.62
N GLU A 91 -11.90 8.87 11.15
CA GLU A 91 -12.67 10.12 11.13
C GLU A 91 -13.91 9.98 10.25
N ILE A 92 -13.77 9.30 9.10
CA ILE A 92 -14.90 9.02 8.21
C ILE A 92 -15.94 8.13 8.90
N ILE A 93 -15.52 7.14 9.68
CA ILE A 93 -16.46 6.30 10.44
C ILE A 93 -17.15 7.09 11.53
N GLU A 94 -16.44 7.93 12.25
CA GLU A 94 -17.02 8.80 13.28
C GLU A 94 -18.08 9.73 12.67
N TRP A 95 -17.74 10.39 11.56
CA TRP A 95 -18.67 11.22 10.79
C TRP A 95 -19.88 10.42 10.27
N LEU A 96 -19.68 9.18 9.81
CA LEU A 96 -20.78 8.30 9.40
C LEU A 96 -21.65 7.85 10.57
N SER A 97 -21.06 7.62 11.75
CA SER A 97 -21.79 7.25 12.96
C SER A 97 -22.67 8.40 13.45
N GLU A 98 -22.24 9.65 13.29
CA GLU A 98 -23.07 10.84 13.57
C GLU A 98 -24.26 10.94 12.60
N LYS A 99 -24.02 10.73 11.30
CA LYS A 99 -25.06 10.83 10.26
C LYS A 99 -26.03 9.64 10.26
N HIS A 100 -25.53 8.45 10.59
CA HIS A 100 -26.28 7.19 10.59
C HIS A 100 -26.08 6.44 11.91
N PRO A 101 -26.80 6.85 12.98
CA PRO A 101 -26.62 6.25 14.29
C PRO A 101 -26.91 4.74 14.26
N GLY A 102 -26.01 3.96 14.86
CA GLY A 102 -26.16 2.51 15.02
C GLY A 102 -25.83 1.64 13.79
N GLN A 103 -25.51 2.23 12.64
CA GLN A 103 -25.17 1.45 11.42
C GLN A 103 -23.67 1.16 11.28
N TYR A 104 -22.81 2.08 11.72
CA TYR A 104 -21.37 2.00 11.56
C TYR A 104 -20.67 2.02 12.92
N THR A 105 -19.67 1.17 13.07
CA THR A 105 -18.88 1.04 14.30
C THR A 105 -17.39 0.98 13.98
N ASN A 106 -16.56 1.31 14.98
CA ASN A 106 -15.10 1.29 14.85
C ASN A 106 -14.51 -0.08 14.47
N SER A 107 -15.26 -1.17 14.67
CA SER A 107 -14.85 -2.52 14.22
C SER A 107 -14.71 -2.61 12.69
N GLN A 108 -15.31 -1.69 11.95
CA GLN A 108 -15.29 -1.66 10.49
C GLN A 108 -14.17 -0.77 9.91
N VAL A 109 -13.32 -0.16 10.76
CA VAL A 109 -12.22 0.73 10.33
C VAL A 109 -11.31 0.07 9.31
N ARG A 110 -10.88 -1.18 9.55
CA ARG A 110 -10.01 -1.89 8.61
C ARG A 110 -10.67 -2.14 7.25
N THR A 111 -11.97 -2.40 7.24
CA THR A 111 -12.75 -2.59 6.00
C THR A 111 -12.75 -1.30 5.19
N LEU A 112 -12.99 -0.16 5.85
CA LEU A 112 -12.98 1.14 5.19
C LEU A 112 -11.57 1.55 4.73
N GLN A 113 -10.55 1.39 5.59
CA GLN A 113 -9.15 1.65 5.25
C GLN A 113 -8.72 0.92 3.98
N ARG A 114 -9.03 -0.39 3.91
CA ARG A 114 -8.71 -1.19 2.73
C ARG A 114 -9.37 -0.63 1.48
N ARG A 115 -10.66 -0.30 1.56
CA ARG A 115 -11.43 0.23 0.42
C ARG A 115 -10.91 1.60 -0.04
N ILE A 116 -10.54 2.47 0.91
CA ILE A 116 -9.92 3.76 0.63
C ILE A 116 -8.56 3.58 -0.02
N ASN A 117 -7.74 2.64 0.45
CA ASN A 117 -6.43 2.38 -0.16
C ASN A 117 -6.57 1.87 -1.60
N GLU A 118 -7.48 0.90 -1.83
CA GLU A 118 -7.81 0.42 -3.18
C GLU A 118 -8.31 1.56 -4.09
N TRP A 119 -9.07 2.52 -3.54
CA TRP A 119 -9.52 3.71 -4.26
C TRP A 119 -8.38 4.68 -4.58
N ARG A 120 -7.53 5.02 -3.61
CA ARG A 120 -6.35 5.89 -3.79
C ARG A 120 -5.34 5.34 -4.80
N LEU A 121 -5.21 4.02 -4.88
CA LEU A 121 -4.37 3.36 -5.88
C LEU A 121 -4.94 3.48 -7.30
N ARG A 122 -6.27 3.59 -7.43
CA ARG A 122 -6.95 3.73 -8.71
C ARG A 122 -7.04 5.18 -9.17
N ASP A 123 -7.17 6.12 -8.24
CA ASP A 123 -7.42 7.53 -8.54
C ASP A 123 -6.10 8.32 -8.62
N GLN A 124 -5.74 8.74 -9.84
CA GLN A 124 -4.54 9.57 -10.09
C GLN A 124 -4.71 11.00 -9.55
N SER A 125 -5.95 11.50 -9.47
CA SER A 125 -6.22 12.88 -9.02
C SER A 125 -5.86 13.08 -7.55
N TYR A 126 -5.97 12.02 -6.73
CA TYR A 126 -5.58 12.01 -5.33
C TYR A 126 -4.10 12.31 -5.14
N GLN A 127 -3.23 11.72 -5.97
CA GLN A 127 -1.78 11.90 -5.88
C GLN A 127 -1.43 13.37 -6.13
N THR A 128 -1.99 13.99 -7.17
CA THR A 128 -1.76 15.41 -7.49
C THR A 128 -2.18 16.33 -6.36
N LYS A 129 -3.37 16.11 -5.77
CA LYS A 129 -3.87 16.90 -4.62
C LYS A 129 -2.94 16.78 -3.41
N MET A 130 -2.45 15.58 -3.09
CA MET A 130 -1.50 15.37 -1.99
C MET A 130 -0.15 16.04 -2.26
N THR A 131 0.37 15.94 -3.49
CA THR A 131 1.60 16.64 -3.87
C THR A 131 1.44 18.15 -3.72
N GLN A 132 0.32 18.71 -4.17
CA GLN A 132 0.03 20.14 -4.03
C GLN A 132 0.04 20.56 -2.56
N LEU A 133 -0.66 19.83 -1.68
CA LEU A 133 -0.73 20.13 -0.25
C LEU A 133 0.62 20.04 0.47
N MET A 134 1.53 19.18 0.02
CA MET A 134 2.87 19.02 0.61
C MET A 134 3.90 20.01 0.06
N SER A 135 3.59 20.66 -1.07
CA SER A 135 4.47 21.62 -1.76
C SER A 135 4.24 23.09 -1.36
N GLY A 136 3.14 23.39 -0.67
CA GLY A 136 2.79 24.72 -0.16
C GLY A 136 3.16 24.89 1.31
#